data_AF-A0A9P1E7P7-F1
#
_entry.id   AF-A0A9P1E7P7-F1
#
_cell.length_a   1.000
_cell.length_b   1.000
_cell.length_c   1.000
_cell.angle_alpha   90.00
_cell.angle_beta   90.00
_cell.angle_gamma   90.00
#
_symmetry.space_group_name_H-M   'P 1'
#
loop_
_entity.id
_entity.type
_entity.pdbx_description
1 polymer ?
#
loop_
_entity_poly.entity_id
_entity_poly.type
_entity_poly.pdbx_seq_one_letter_code
_entity_poly.pdbx_strand_id
1 'polypeptide(L)'
;MDSRNMMSKSERVRKATPKRLGMEWRQTKNLYDYGIFTMRHMETYQGQGLQGWNIGLKETDTKLVGMLRVKYISAILVNENNEYMQSNLVKARNFAKKAKEEKQMLADRKKGATAN
;
A
#
# COMPACT_ATOMS: atom_id res chain seq x y z
N MET A 1 39.12 -20.35 26.32
CA MET A 1 37.70 -19.94 26.26
C MET A 1 37.62 -18.65 25.46
N ASP A 2 36.83 -18.66 24.38
CA ASP A 2 36.78 -17.57 23.40
C ASP A 2 36.06 -16.35 23.98
N SER A 3 36.77 -15.24 24.16
CA SER A 3 36.28 -13.97 24.76
C SER A 3 35.24 -13.24 23.90
N ARG A 4 34.85 -13.82 22.77
CA ARG A 4 33.89 -13.27 21.80
C ARG A 4 32.43 -13.27 22.28
N ASN A 5 32.15 -13.78 23.48
CA ASN A 5 30.78 -13.92 24.01
C ASN A 5 30.41 -12.98 25.18
N MET A 6 31.21 -11.94 25.46
CA MET A 6 31.09 -11.17 26.71
C MET A 6 30.43 -9.78 26.59
N MET A 7 29.72 -9.51 25.48
CA MET A 7 29.09 -8.21 25.27
C MET A 7 27.57 -8.33 25.39
N SER A 8 26.98 -7.52 26.27
CA SER A 8 25.52 -7.49 26.44
C SER A 8 24.83 -7.10 25.13
N LYS A 9 23.57 -7.52 24.94
CA LYS A 9 22.80 -7.16 23.74
C LYS A 9 22.71 -5.64 23.57
N SER A 10 22.59 -4.89 24.65
CA SER A 10 22.55 -3.42 24.65
C SER A 10 23.87 -2.81 24.20
N GLU A 11 25.01 -3.28 24.67
CA GLU A 11 26.32 -2.81 24.21
C GLU A 11 26.59 -3.13 22.74
N ARG A 12 26.12 -4.29 22.27
CA ARG A 12 26.20 -4.65 20.85
C ARG A 12 25.41 -3.70 19.96
N VAL A 13 24.19 -3.33 20.36
CA VAL A 13 23.38 -2.33 19.65
C VAL A 13 24.05 -0.95 19.71
N ARG A 14 24.57 -0.54 20.87
CA ARG A 14 25.25 0.76 21.05
C ARG A 14 26.48 0.91 20.16
N LYS A 15 27.24 -0.17 19.95
CA LYS A 15 28.45 -0.16 19.11
C LYS A 15 28.17 -0.48 17.64
N ALA A 16 26.94 -0.87 17.28
CA ALA A 16 26.59 -1.17 15.91
C ALA A 16 26.56 0.11 15.07
N THR A 17 27.30 0.12 13.96
CA THR A 17 27.21 1.19 12.97
C THR A 17 25.89 1.06 12.20
N PRO A 18 25.00 2.06 12.20
CA PRO A 18 23.78 2.01 11.41
C PRO A 18 24.12 1.89 9.92
N LYS A 19 23.66 0.82 9.28
CA LYS A 19 23.78 0.65 7.83
C LYS A 19 22.43 0.90 7.19
N ARG A 20 22.39 1.89 6.29
CA ARG A 20 21.21 2.11 5.47
C ARG A 20 21.05 0.95 4.48
N LEU A 21 19.88 0.32 4.52
CA LEU A 21 19.53 -0.79 3.65
C LEU A 21 19.30 -0.29 2.20
N GLY A 22 19.98 -0.91 1.24
CA GLY A 22 19.78 -0.66 -0.20
C GLY A 22 18.60 -1.49 -0.70
N MET A 23 17.42 -0.89 -0.71
CA MET A 23 16.18 -1.54 -1.17
C MET A 23 15.91 -1.17 -2.63
N GLU A 24 15.64 -2.15 -3.48
CA GLU A 24 15.42 -1.96 -4.94
C GLU A 24 14.13 -1.20 -5.26
N TRP A 25 13.16 -1.20 -4.35
CA TRP A 25 11.88 -0.50 -4.47
C TRP A 25 11.91 0.92 -3.89
N ARG A 26 13.07 1.40 -3.47
CA ARG A 26 13.20 2.71 -2.85
C ARG A 26 13.08 3.81 -3.89
N GLN A 27 12.01 4.60 -3.81
CA GLN A 27 11.87 5.82 -4.59
C GLN A 27 12.38 7.04 -3.80
N THR A 28 13.27 7.83 -4.41
CA THR A 28 13.84 9.05 -3.79
C THR A 28 13.02 10.30 -4.05
N LYS A 29 12.17 10.29 -5.09
CA LYS A 29 11.39 11.44 -5.56
C LYS A 29 9.90 11.36 -5.21
N ASN A 30 9.44 10.24 -4.67
CA ASN A 30 8.03 10.05 -4.34
C ASN A 30 7.75 10.53 -2.92
N LEU A 31 6.94 11.60 -2.79
CA LEU A 31 6.58 12.19 -1.50
C LEU A 31 5.27 11.67 -0.92
N TYR A 32 4.47 10.93 -1.69
CA TYR A 32 3.09 10.61 -1.35
C TYR A 32 2.87 9.13 -0.98
N ASP A 33 3.75 8.23 -1.42
CA ASP A 33 3.54 6.78 -1.26
C ASP A 33 4.29 6.14 -0.08
N TYR A 34 4.93 6.93 0.79
CA TYR A 34 5.64 6.37 1.95
C TYR A 34 4.73 5.47 2.80
N GLY A 35 3.47 5.86 3.03
CA GLY A 35 2.53 5.01 3.76
C GLY A 35 2.29 3.65 3.10
N ILE A 36 2.24 3.61 1.76
CA ILE A 36 2.05 2.37 1.00
C ILE A 36 3.27 1.46 1.16
N PHE A 37 4.48 2.01 1.04
CA PHE A 37 5.71 1.24 1.24
C PHE A 37 5.84 0.72 2.68
N THR A 38 5.51 1.55 3.69
CA THR A 38 5.54 1.14 5.09
C THR A 38 4.54 0.02 5.37
N MET A 39 3.30 0.13 4.89
CA MET A 39 2.31 -0.95 5.06
C MET A 39 2.75 -2.23 4.35
N ARG A 40 3.29 -2.13 3.13
CA ARG A 40 3.82 -3.28 2.41
C ARG A 40 5.02 -3.92 3.09
N HIS A 41 5.88 -3.10 3.71
CA HIS A 41 6.97 -3.58 4.55
C HIS A 41 6.43 -4.41 5.71
N MET A 42 5.48 -3.87 6.47
CA MET A 42 4.87 -4.56 7.60
C MET A 42 4.15 -5.86 7.19
N GLU A 43 3.50 -5.90 6.01
CA GLU A 43 2.86 -7.12 5.49
C GLU A 43 3.84 -8.23 5.14
N THR A 44 5.02 -7.89 4.60
CA THR A 44 5.93 -8.86 3.96
C THR A 44 7.16 -9.17 4.80
N TYR A 45 7.48 -8.33 5.78
CA TYR A 45 8.64 -8.50 6.63
C TYR A 45 8.37 -9.55 7.71
N GLN A 46 9.11 -10.65 7.69
CA GLN A 46 8.99 -11.76 8.64
C GLN A 46 10.27 -11.93 9.48
N GLY A 47 11.07 -10.88 9.63
CA GLY A 47 12.34 -10.93 10.36
C GLY A 47 13.53 -11.44 9.56
N GLN A 48 13.36 -11.69 8.26
CA GLN A 48 14.46 -12.07 7.35
C GLN A 48 15.39 -10.89 7.01
N GLY A 49 16.65 -11.19 6.70
CA GLY A 49 17.58 -10.19 6.15
C GLY A 49 17.17 -9.74 4.73
N LEU A 50 17.82 -8.68 4.22
CA LEU A 50 17.55 -8.16 2.87
C LEU A 50 17.70 -9.23 1.79
N GLN A 51 18.72 -10.08 1.90
CA GLN A 51 18.98 -11.19 1.00
C GLN A 51 17.98 -12.31 1.31
N GLY A 52 16.81 -12.23 0.68
CA GLY A 52 15.69 -13.14 0.90
C GLY A 52 14.36 -12.44 1.18
N TRP A 53 14.38 -11.15 1.50
CA TRP A 53 13.15 -10.37 1.66
C TRP A 53 12.62 -9.89 0.31
N ASN A 54 11.69 -10.66 -0.25
CA ASN A 54 10.94 -10.25 -1.43
C ASN A 54 9.67 -9.49 -1.03
N ILE A 55 9.67 -8.17 -1.22
CA ILE A 55 8.48 -7.33 -0.99
C ILE A 55 7.49 -7.37 -2.18
N GLY A 56 7.93 -7.87 -3.34
CA GLY A 56 7.17 -7.87 -4.59
C GLY A 56 7.00 -6.49 -5.22
N LEU A 57 7.99 -5.60 -5.04
CA LEU A 57 8.01 -4.25 -5.59
C LEU A 57 9.38 -3.92 -6.15
N LYS A 58 9.40 -3.14 -7.23
CA LYS A 58 10.55 -2.48 -7.83
C LYS A 58 10.26 -0.98 -7.98
N GLU A 59 11.31 -0.18 -8.18
CA GLU A 59 11.18 1.27 -8.33
C GLU A 59 10.20 1.68 -9.46
N THR A 60 10.11 0.89 -10.53
CA THR A 60 9.27 1.19 -11.69
C THR A 60 7.80 0.76 -11.55
N ASP A 61 7.42 0.10 -10.45
CA ASP A 61 6.12 -0.56 -10.30
C ASP A 61 4.97 0.40 -9.91
N THR A 62 4.86 1.54 -10.60
CA THR A 62 3.86 2.58 -10.34
C THR A 62 2.43 2.05 -10.36
N LYS A 63 2.11 1.14 -11.28
CA LYS A 63 0.80 0.48 -11.37
C LYS A 63 0.51 -0.36 -10.11
N LEU A 64 1.50 -1.13 -9.65
CA LEU A 64 1.33 -1.97 -8.46
C LEU A 64 1.20 -1.13 -7.20
N VAL A 65 1.96 -0.03 -7.10
CA VAL A 65 1.78 0.96 -6.03
C VAL A 65 0.36 1.54 -6.05
N GLY A 66 -0.18 1.86 -7.23
CA GLY A 66 -1.58 2.30 -7.38
C GLY A 66 -2.58 1.24 -6.89
N MET A 67 -2.37 -0.03 -7.20
CA MET A 67 -3.22 -1.12 -6.72
C MET A 67 -3.13 -1.30 -5.19
N LEU A 68 -1.92 -1.24 -4.62
CA LEU A 68 -1.72 -1.29 -3.18
C LEU A 68 -2.38 -0.10 -2.47
N ARG A 69 -2.32 1.10 -3.08
CA ARG A 69 -3.01 2.29 -2.58
C ARG A 69 -4.51 2.07 -2.48
N VAL A 70 -5.14 1.55 -3.53
CA VAL A 70 -6.57 1.20 -3.50
C VAL A 70 -6.84 0.15 -2.43
N LYS A 71 -6.06 -0.94 -2.38
CA LYS A 71 -6.19 -2.01 -1.38
C LYS A 71 -6.19 -1.46 0.04
N TYR A 72 -5.15 -0.70 0.40
CA TYR A 72 -4.95 -0.21 1.76
C TYR A 72 -5.98 0.85 2.14
N ILE A 73 -6.27 1.81 1.25
CA ILE A 73 -7.28 2.83 1.53
C ILE A 73 -8.66 2.17 1.68
N SER A 74 -9.04 1.25 0.80
CA SER A 74 -10.31 0.53 0.93
C SER A 74 -10.39 -0.21 2.26
N ALA A 75 -9.34 -0.93 2.65
CA ALA A 75 -9.29 -1.63 3.94
C ALA A 75 -9.46 -0.68 5.14
N ILE A 76 -8.80 0.48 5.13
CA ILE A 76 -8.91 1.50 6.19
C ILE A 76 -10.31 2.12 6.23
N LEU A 77 -10.87 2.47 5.06
CA LEU A 77 -12.17 3.16 4.98
C LEU A 77 -13.34 2.30 5.43
N VAL A 78 -13.24 0.98 5.27
CA VAL A 78 -14.30 0.02 5.61
C VAL A 78 -14.00 -0.79 6.88
N ASN A 79 -12.89 -0.50 7.57
CA ASN A 79 -12.57 -1.19 8.81
C ASN A 79 -13.59 -0.83 9.90
N GLU A 80 -13.96 -1.80 10.73
CA GLU A 80 -14.90 -1.61 11.85
C GLU A 80 -14.44 -0.59 12.89
N ASN A 81 -13.12 -0.41 13.05
CA ASN A 81 -12.53 0.58 13.95
C ASN A 81 -12.55 2.00 13.37
N ASN A 82 -12.92 2.18 12.10
CA ASN A 82 -13.04 3.50 11.50
C ASN A 82 -14.38 4.11 11.92
N GLU A 83 -14.33 5.19 12.69
CA GLU A 83 -15.50 5.97 13.12
C GLU A 83 -16.44 6.32 11.96
N TYR A 84 -15.88 6.59 10.79
CA TYR A 84 -16.62 6.98 9.59
C TYR A 84 -17.01 5.80 8.69
N MET A 85 -16.78 4.54 9.09
CA MET A 85 -17.04 3.35 8.26
C MET A 85 -18.43 3.37 7.62
N GLN A 86 -19.48 3.57 8.41
CA GLN A 86 -20.86 3.57 7.90
C GLN A 86 -21.09 4.70 6.90
N SER A 87 -20.59 5.91 7.19
CA SER A 87 -20.66 7.05 6.29
C SER A 87 -19.93 6.77 4.97
N ASN A 88 -18.74 6.18 5.04
CA ASN A 88 -17.94 5.79 3.88
C ASN A 88 -18.69 4.76 3.01
N LEU A 89 -19.31 3.76 3.62
CA LEU A 89 -20.10 2.73 2.91
C LEU A 89 -21.32 3.33 2.21
N VAL A 90 -22.05 4.23 2.87
CA VAL A 90 -23.20 4.92 2.26
C VAL A 90 -22.74 5.77 1.08
N LYS A 91 -21.68 6.55 1.24
CA LYS A 91 -21.10 7.37 0.15
C LYS A 91 -20.66 6.50 -1.04
N ALA A 92 -19.99 5.37 -0.77
CA ALA A 92 -19.55 4.44 -1.81
C ALA A 92 -20.73 3.83 -2.58
N ARG A 93 -21.79 3.41 -1.88
CA ARG A 93 -23.02 2.87 -2.51
C ARG A 93 -23.70 3.92 -3.38
N ASN A 94 -23.84 5.15 -2.88
CA ASN A 94 -24.45 6.25 -3.63
C ASN A 94 -23.64 6.60 -4.88
N PHE A 95 -22.31 6.61 -4.78
CA PHE A 95 -21.42 6.82 -5.92
C PHE A 95 -21.60 5.71 -6.97
N ALA A 96 -21.61 4.45 -6.56
CA ALA A 96 -21.80 3.31 -7.47
C ALA A 96 -23.16 3.34 -8.18
N LYS A 97 -24.23 3.73 -7.47
CA LYS A 97 -25.57 3.91 -8.04
C LYS A 97 -25.57 4.98 -9.15
N LYS A 98 -25.06 6.18 -8.86
CA LYS A 98 -24.97 7.28 -9.84
C LYS A 98 -24.16 6.89 -11.07
N ALA A 99 -23.01 6.24 -10.88
CA ALA A 99 -22.17 5.80 -11.99
C ALA A 99 -22.87 4.76 -12.89
N LYS A 100 -23.75 3.92 -12.33
CA LYS A 100 -24.57 2.97 -13.10
C LYS A 100 -25.64 3.70 -13.92
N GLU A 101 -26.32 4.67 -13.32
CA GLU A 101 -27.34 5.50 -13.98
C GLU A 101 -26.74 6.30 -15.14
N GLU A 102 -25.59 6.95 -14.95
CA GLU A 102 -24.88 7.68 -15.99
C GLU A 102 -24.47 6.79 -17.17
N LYS A 103 -23.93 5.59 -16.87
CA LYS A 103 -23.58 4.61 -17.92
C LYS A 103 -24.80 4.15 -18.71
N GLN A 104 -25.95 3.96 -18.05
CA GLN A 104 -27.20 3.58 -18.70
C GLN A 104 -27.69 4.70 -19.62
N MET A 105 -27.75 5.94 -19.13
CA MET A 105 -28.16 7.10 -19.94
C MET A 105 -27.27 7.29 -21.18
N LEU A 106 -25.95 7.08 -21.03
CA LEU A 106 -25.01 7.16 -22.15
C LEU A 106 -25.26 6.05 -23.19
N ALA A 107 -25.57 4.83 -22.75
CA ALA A 107 -25.89 3.72 -23.63
C ALA A 107 -27.18 3.98 -24.42
N ASP A 108 -28.22 4.50 -23.75
CA ASP A 108 -29.50 4.79 -24.38
C ASP A 108 -29.39 5.94 -25.40
N ARG A 109 -28.59 6.97 -25.10
CA ARG A 109 -28.29 8.05 -26.05
C ARG A 109 -27.57 7.56 -27.31
N LYS A 110 -26.64 6.62 -27.19
CA LYS A 110 -25.94 6.02 -28.35
C LYS A 110 -26.86 5.17 -29.23
N LYS A 111 -27.82 4.46 -28.63
CA LYS A 111 -28.83 3.69 -29.36
C LYS A 111 -29.78 4.60 -30.14
N GLY A 112 -30.22 5.71 -29.54
CA GLY A 112 -31.06 6.70 -30.24
C GLY A 112 -30.35 7.39 -31.41
N ALA A 113 -29.03 7.61 -31.33
CA ALA A 113 -28.25 8.23 -32.40
C ALA A 113 -27.89 7.29 -33.57
N THR A 114 -28.08 5.98 -33.42
CA THR A 114 -27.78 4.97 -34.45
C THR A 114 -29.04 4.44 -35.14
N ALA A 115 -30.23 4.84 -34.67
CA ALA A 115 -31.52 4.44 -35.21
C ALA A 115 -32.12 5.47 -36.20
N ASN A 116 -31.43 6.58 -36.46
CA ASN A 116 -31.79 7.63 -37.43
C ASN A 116 -30.80 7.68 -38.59
#